data_AF-A0A3B8K7N2-F1
#
_entry.id   AF-A0A3B8K7N2-F1
#
_cell.length_a   1.000
_cell.length_b   1.000
_cell.length_c   1.000
_cell.angle_alpha   90.00
_cell.angle_beta   90.00
_cell.angle_gamma   90.00
#
_symmetry.space_group_name_H-M   'P 1'
#
loop_
_entity.id
_entity.type
_entity.pdbx_description
1 polymer ?
#
loop_
_entity_poly.entity_id
_entity_poly.type
_entity_poly.pdbx_seq_one_letter_code
_entity_poly.pdbx_strand_id
1 'polypeptide(L)'
;MSEAPSPARSGRSGRKRAREDRKAARTGSSKVSQLAFGPLINSYPPLDPLTEEQLEAVHQASLDLLRDGGIEVMSERVRRAFEKEGAKVLEDRDVVLTDP
;
A
#
# COMPACT_ATOMS: atom_id res chain seq x y z
N MET A 1 68.45 42.11 -15.99
CA MET A 1 67.58 41.12 -16.64
C MET A 1 68.03 39.74 -16.17
N SER A 2 67.18 39.02 -15.44
CA SER A 2 67.12 37.55 -15.47
C SER A 2 65.87 37.11 -14.71
N GLU A 3 65.03 36.42 -15.45
CA GLU A 3 63.62 36.17 -15.26
C GLU A 3 63.42 34.90 -14.44
N ALA A 4 62.59 34.96 -13.39
CA ALA A 4 62.16 33.78 -12.65
C ALA A 4 61.05 33.06 -13.43
N PRO A 5 61.05 31.72 -13.56
CA PRO A 5 59.99 31.04 -14.29
C PRO A 5 58.72 30.94 -13.42
N SER A 6 57.63 31.48 -13.97
CA SER A 6 56.25 31.29 -13.48
C SER A 6 55.84 29.80 -13.52
N PRO A 7 55.16 29.26 -12.49
CA PRO A 7 54.65 27.90 -12.54
C PRO A 7 53.38 27.83 -13.41
N ALA A 8 53.47 27.01 -14.47
CA ALA A 8 52.39 26.73 -15.40
C ALA A 8 51.17 26.08 -14.71
N ARG A 9 49.99 26.58 -15.09
CA ARG A 9 48.66 26.07 -14.70
C ARG A 9 48.43 24.64 -15.21
N SER A 10 48.65 23.62 -14.38
CA SER A 10 48.32 22.21 -14.73
C SER A 10 47.19 21.59 -13.90
N GLY A 11 46.49 22.38 -13.06
CA GLY A 11 45.52 21.88 -12.07
C GLY A 11 44.16 21.37 -12.59
N ARG A 12 43.90 21.33 -13.90
CA ARG A 12 42.57 20.91 -14.44
C ARG A 12 42.48 19.43 -14.80
N SER A 13 43.57 18.84 -15.27
CA SER A 13 43.65 17.42 -15.67
C SER A 13 43.70 16.49 -14.45
N GLY A 14 44.51 16.82 -13.44
CA GLY A 14 44.61 16.03 -12.20
C GLY A 14 43.33 16.01 -11.37
N ARG A 15 42.56 17.11 -11.36
CA ARG A 15 41.26 17.16 -10.68
C ARG A 15 40.19 16.31 -11.36
N LYS A 16 40.26 16.13 -12.69
CA LYS A 16 39.34 15.24 -13.41
C LYS A 16 39.63 13.77 -13.08
N ARG A 17 40.90 13.35 -13.14
CA ARG A 17 41.31 11.98 -12.79
C ARG A 17 40.97 11.64 -11.34
N ALA A 18 41.31 12.50 -10.39
CA ALA A 18 40.96 12.30 -8.98
C ALA A 18 39.44 12.30 -8.69
N ARG A 19 38.60 12.82 -9.61
CA ARG A 19 37.15 12.72 -9.52
C ARG A 19 36.64 11.41 -10.13
N GLU A 20 37.25 10.97 -11.22
CA GLU A 20 36.97 9.67 -11.85
C GLU A 20 37.37 8.51 -10.94
N ASP A 21 38.53 8.56 -10.31
CA ASP A 21 39.00 7.54 -9.36
C ASP A 21 38.08 7.44 -8.14
N ARG A 22 37.61 8.60 -7.61
CA ARG A 22 36.63 8.62 -6.52
C ARG A 22 35.25 8.12 -6.95
N LYS A 23 34.85 8.31 -8.21
CA LYS A 23 33.59 7.78 -8.75
C LYS A 23 33.68 6.27 -8.98
N ALA A 24 34.82 5.77 -9.45
CA ALA A 24 35.12 4.35 -9.59
C ALA A 24 35.13 3.65 -8.23
N ALA A 25 35.78 4.25 -7.22
CA ALA A 25 35.81 3.74 -5.85
C ALA A 25 34.40 3.65 -5.22
N ARG A 26 33.55 4.66 -5.42
CA ARG A 26 32.14 4.62 -4.97
C ARG A 26 31.26 3.63 -5.73
N THR A 27 31.62 3.29 -6.97
CA THR A 27 30.90 2.29 -7.76
C THR A 27 31.29 0.86 -7.35
N GLY A 28 32.51 0.70 -6.80
CA GLY A 28 33.04 -0.58 -6.30
C GLY A 28 32.69 -0.91 -4.85
N SER A 29 32.44 0.08 -3.98
CA SER A 29 32.07 -0.17 -2.59
C SER A 29 30.55 -0.22 -2.41
N SER A 30 30.04 -1.42 -2.19
CA SER A 30 28.67 -1.77 -1.75
C SER A 30 27.52 -1.30 -2.64
N LYS A 31 27.36 -1.94 -3.79
CA LYS A 31 25.99 -2.15 -4.29
C LYS A 31 25.32 -3.14 -3.34
N VAL A 32 24.61 -2.62 -2.35
CA VAL A 32 23.71 -3.44 -1.53
C VAL A 32 22.80 -4.16 -2.51
N SER A 33 22.81 -5.50 -2.49
CA SER A 33 21.93 -6.31 -3.33
C SER A 33 20.50 -6.13 -2.83
N GLN A 34 19.85 -5.06 -3.29
CA GLN A 34 18.45 -4.80 -2.99
C GLN A 34 17.60 -5.82 -3.76
N LEU A 35 16.70 -6.51 -3.06
CA LEU A 35 15.66 -7.30 -3.73
C LEU A 35 14.85 -6.37 -4.64
N ALA A 36 14.43 -6.90 -5.79
CA ALA A 36 13.48 -6.22 -6.64
C ALA A 36 12.19 -5.96 -5.87
N PHE A 37 11.57 -4.80 -6.09
CA PHE A 37 10.23 -4.54 -5.59
C PHE A 37 9.28 -5.59 -6.17
N GLY A 38 8.65 -6.34 -5.29
CA GLY A 38 7.75 -7.43 -5.64
C GLY A 38 6.65 -7.56 -4.60
N PRO A 39 5.61 -8.36 -4.90
CA PRO A 39 4.53 -8.60 -3.95
C PRO A 39 5.11 -9.23 -2.68
N LEU A 40 4.81 -8.62 -1.54
CA LEU A 40 5.15 -9.17 -0.24
C LEU A 40 4.24 -10.38 0.02
N ILE A 41 4.80 -11.58 -0.01
CA ILE A 41 4.06 -12.81 0.30
C ILE A 41 4.21 -13.06 1.79
N ASN A 42 3.11 -12.94 2.55
CA ASN A 42 3.10 -13.34 3.94
C ASN A 42 3.25 -14.86 4.03
N SER A 43 4.36 -15.34 4.59
CA SER A 43 4.64 -16.77 4.77
C SER A 43 4.04 -17.34 6.06
N TYR A 44 3.56 -16.49 6.96
CA TYR A 44 2.90 -16.94 8.19
C TYR A 44 1.45 -17.33 7.90
N PRO A 45 0.94 -18.38 8.56
CA PRO A 45 -0.48 -18.68 8.52
C PRO A 45 -1.28 -17.49 9.08
N PRO A 46 -2.56 -17.34 8.69
CA PRO A 46 -3.45 -16.37 9.31
C PRO A 46 -3.41 -16.51 10.83
N LEU A 47 -3.39 -15.37 11.51
CA LEU A 47 -3.54 -15.35 12.96
C LEU A 47 -5.03 -15.49 13.26
N ASP A 48 -5.36 -16.35 14.20
CA ASP A 48 -6.72 -16.55 14.71
C ASP A 48 -6.83 -15.94 16.12
N PRO A 49 -7.01 -14.61 16.24
CA PRO A 49 -7.09 -13.94 17.53
C PRO A 49 -8.40 -14.20 18.28
N LEU A 50 -9.43 -14.69 17.58
CA LEU A 50 -10.75 -14.98 18.13
C LEU A 50 -10.96 -16.49 18.22
N THR A 51 -11.63 -16.94 19.28
CA THR A 51 -12.10 -18.33 19.37
C THR A 51 -13.30 -18.54 18.44
N GLU A 52 -13.64 -19.79 18.14
CA GLU A 52 -14.81 -20.14 17.31
C GLU A 52 -16.11 -19.54 17.88
N GLU A 53 -16.29 -19.62 19.20
CA GLU A 53 -17.45 -19.05 19.89
C GLU A 53 -17.53 -17.51 19.76
N GLN A 54 -16.37 -16.84 19.82
CA GLN A 54 -16.30 -15.38 19.66
C GLN A 54 -16.59 -14.96 18.22
N LEU A 55 -16.12 -15.74 17.25
CA LEU A 55 -16.41 -15.51 15.85
C LEU A 55 -17.91 -15.70 15.57
N GLU A 56 -18.51 -16.74 16.14
CA GLU A 56 -19.96 -16.98 16.04
C GLU A 56 -20.77 -15.85 16.68
N ALA A 57 -20.32 -15.31 17.82
CA ALA A 57 -20.96 -14.16 18.42
C ALA A 57 -20.95 -12.92 17.50
N VAL A 58 -19.83 -12.67 16.81
CA VAL A 58 -19.75 -11.59 15.80
C VAL A 58 -20.64 -11.88 14.60
N HIS A 59 -20.71 -13.15 14.17
CA HIS A 59 -21.56 -13.57 13.06
C HIS A 59 -23.04 -13.28 13.38
N GLN A 60 -23.54 -13.76 14.52
CA GLN A 60 -24.93 -13.55 14.93
C GLN A 60 -25.25 -12.06 15.11
N ALA A 61 -24.38 -11.31 15.79
CA ALA A 61 -24.57 -9.86 15.95
C ALA A 61 -24.60 -9.11 14.61
N SER A 62 -23.83 -9.58 13.62
CA SER A 62 -23.85 -9.00 12.27
C SER A 62 -25.15 -9.30 11.53
N LEU A 63 -25.69 -10.53 11.68
CA LEU A 63 -26.98 -10.90 11.10
C LEU A 63 -28.13 -10.11 11.71
N ASP A 64 -28.14 -9.95 13.03
CA ASP A 64 -29.13 -9.14 13.74
C ASP A 64 -29.06 -7.67 13.28
N LEU A 65 -27.84 -7.13 13.13
CA LEU A 65 -27.64 -5.78 12.60
C LEU A 65 -28.19 -5.62 11.17
N LEU A 66 -27.95 -6.60 10.29
CA LEU A 66 -28.43 -6.55 8.91
C LEU A 66 -29.95 -6.74 8.80
N ARG A 67 -30.54 -7.54 9.69
CA ARG A 67 -31.99 -7.77 9.76
C ARG A 67 -32.72 -6.54 10.31
N ASP A 68 -32.23 -5.96 11.40
CA ASP A 68 -32.94 -4.90 12.14
C ASP A 68 -32.53 -3.49 11.69
N GLY A 69 -31.22 -3.28 11.48
CA GLY A 69 -30.66 -1.99 11.08
C GLY A 69 -30.61 -1.79 9.57
N GLY A 70 -30.39 -2.86 8.81
CA GLY A 70 -30.23 -2.81 7.36
C GLY A 70 -29.01 -2.01 6.90
N ILE A 71 -28.89 -1.82 5.59
CA ILE A 71 -27.84 -1.01 4.96
C ILE A 71 -28.49 0.13 4.20
N GLU A 72 -28.07 1.37 4.46
CA GLU A 72 -28.49 2.53 3.68
C GLU A 72 -27.85 2.49 2.28
N VAL A 73 -28.69 2.51 1.25
CA VAL A 73 -28.27 2.43 -0.14
C VAL A 73 -28.84 3.63 -0.90
N MET A 74 -28.02 4.66 -1.04
CA MET A 74 -28.43 5.89 -1.73
C MET A 74 -28.79 5.67 -3.21
N SER A 75 -28.18 4.66 -3.86
CA SER A 75 -28.40 4.38 -5.27
C SER A 75 -29.71 3.62 -5.52
N GLU A 76 -30.65 4.26 -6.22
CA GLU A 76 -31.93 3.68 -6.61
C GLU A 76 -31.77 2.40 -7.44
N ARG A 77 -30.77 2.35 -8.33
CA ARG A 77 -30.48 1.17 -9.15
C ARG A 77 -30.17 -0.04 -8.28
N VAL A 78 -29.42 0.18 -7.20
CA VAL A 78 -28.97 -0.89 -6.30
C VAL A 78 -30.15 -1.33 -5.42
N ARG A 79 -30.96 -0.40 -4.91
CA ARG A 79 -32.21 -0.72 -4.20
C ARG A 79 -33.14 -1.61 -5.02
N ARG A 80 -33.39 -1.25 -6.29
CA ARG A 80 -34.21 -2.07 -7.21
C ARG A 80 -33.62 -3.46 -7.51
N ALA A 81 -32.30 -3.61 -7.41
CA ALA A 81 -31.66 -4.91 -7.56
C ALA A 81 -31.91 -5.78 -6.31
N PHE A 82 -31.80 -5.20 -5.12
CA PHE A 82 -32.07 -5.88 -3.87
C PHE A 82 -33.55 -6.26 -3.69
N GLU A 83 -34.50 -5.41 -4.12
CA GLU A 83 -35.92 -5.77 -4.12
C GLU A 83 -36.23 -6.99 -4.99
N LYS A 84 -35.55 -7.13 -6.14
CA LYS A 84 -35.74 -8.28 -7.03
C LYS A 84 -35.27 -9.59 -6.42
N GLU A 85 -34.25 -9.53 -5.58
CA GLU A 85 -33.72 -10.69 -4.84
C GLU A 85 -34.50 -10.94 -3.54
N GLY A 86 -35.56 -10.16 -3.27
CA GLY A 86 -36.46 -10.37 -2.12
C GLY A 86 -36.08 -9.62 -0.85
N ALA A 87 -35.10 -8.71 -0.91
CA ALA A 87 -34.78 -7.84 0.22
C ALA A 87 -35.86 -6.77 0.40
N LYS A 88 -36.12 -6.37 1.65
CA LYS A 88 -37.14 -5.37 1.97
C LYS A 88 -36.53 -3.98 1.94
N VAL A 89 -36.99 -3.12 1.05
CA VAL A 89 -36.52 -1.73 0.97
C VAL A 89 -37.48 -0.81 1.72
N LEU A 90 -36.93 -0.03 2.64
CA LEU A 90 -37.58 1.06 3.34
C LEU A 90 -37.32 2.35 2.56
N GLU A 91 -38.27 2.73 1.69
CA GLU A 91 -38.13 3.93 0.84
C GLU A 91 -38.12 5.25 1.63
N ASP A 92 -38.61 5.26 2.87
CA ASP A 92 -38.59 6.45 3.73
C ASP A 92 -37.19 6.82 4.23
N ARG A 93 -36.28 5.83 4.30
CA ARG A 93 -34.91 5.99 4.81
C ARG A 93 -33.83 5.54 3.82
N ASP A 94 -34.22 5.13 2.62
CA ASP A 94 -33.33 4.50 1.63
C ASP A 94 -32.55 3.29 2.19
N VAL A 95 -33.14 2.56 3.16
CA VAL A 95 -32.51 1.40 3.83
C VAL A 95 -32.98 0.09 3.21
N VAL A 96 -32.05 -0.82 2.95
CA VAL A 96 -32.31 -2.19 2.52
C VAL A 96 -32.14 -3.12 3.71
N LEU A 97 -33.21 -3.81 4.10
CA LEU A 97 -33.21 -4.86 5.11
C LEU A 97 -33.09 -6.21 4.42
N THR A 98 -32.14 -7.02 4.89
CA THR A 98 -31.93 -8.39 4.41
C THR A 98 -32.35 -9.35 5.51
N ASP A 99 -33.24 -10.28 5.21
CA ASP A 99 -33.52 -11.39 6.13
C ASP A 99 -32.55 -12.53 5.82
N PRO A 100 -31.68 -12.92 6.77
CA PRO A 100 -30.69 -13.99 6.56
C PRO A 100 -31.30 -15.40 6.51
#